data_AF-A0A496T1N9-F1
#
_entry.id   AF-A0A496T1N9-F1
#
_cell.length_a   1.000
_cell.length_b   1.000
_cell.length_c   1.000
_cell.angle_alpha   90.00
_cell.angle_beta   90.00
_cell.angle_gamma   90.00
#
_symmetry.space_group_name_H-M   'P 1'
#
loop_
_entity.id
_entity.type
_entity.pdbx_description
1 polymer ?
#
loop_
_entity_poly.entity_id
_entity_poly.type
_entity_poly.pdbx_seq_one_letter_code
_entity_poly.pdbx_strand_id
1 'polypeptide(L)' 'AVSLLLQTLRRHWTERQHQKVILYKEHRNEQKVANILGVSQADIHQALVAAEAKIYLDCEQKLNDFLRLIYKHNNL' A
#
# COMPACT_ATOMS: atom_id res chain seq x y z
N ALA A 1 6.51 12.42 11.45
CA ALA A 1 6.67 11.07 12.05
C ALA A 1 6.04 9.98 11.18
N VAL A 2 4.72 10.00 10.91
CA VAL A 2 4.04 8.97 10.09
C VAL A 2 4.57 8.89 8.64
N SER A 3 4.87 10.03 8.01
CA SER A 3 5.47 10.05 6.66
C SER A 3 6.83 9.36 6.60
N LEU A 4 7.68 9.57 7.62
CA LEU A 4 8.99 8.91 7.74
C LEU A 4 8.85 7.40 7.94
N LEU A 5 7.89 6.95 8.76
CA LEU A 5 7.62 5.52 8.95
C LEU A 5 7.15 4.85 7.64
N LEU A 6 6.24 5.48 6.90
CA LEU A 6 5.81 4.99 5.60
C LEU A 6 6.96 4.94 4.59
N GLN A 7 7.83 5.97 4.55
CA GLN A 7 9.00 5.96 3.69
C GLN A 7 9.98 4.83 4.05
N THR A 8 10.20 4.59 5.35
CA THR A 8 11.03 3.49 5.83
C THR A 8 10.45 2.14 5.41
N LEU A 9 9.15 1.89 5.64
CA LEU A 9 8.51 0.65 5.19
C LEU A 9 8.68 0.45 3.68
N ARG A 10 8.36 1.48 2.89
CA ARG A 10 8.48 1.42 1.43
C ARG A 10 9.91 1.15 0.95
N ARG A 11 10.93 1.65 1.65
CA ARG A 11 12.34 1.50 1.28
C ARG A 11 12.83 0.06 1.38
N HIS A 12 12.25 -0.74 2.26
CA HIS A 12 12.63 -2.15 2.43
C HIS A 12 11.97 -3.07 1.41
N TRP A 13 11.05 -2.56 0.60
CA TRP A 13 10.39 -3.36 -0.43
C TRP A 13 11.27 -3.49 -1.67
N THR A 14 11.36 -4.72 -2.15
CA THR A 14 11.79 -5.00 -3.52
C THR A 14 10.83 -4.40 -4.53
N GLU A 15 11.28 -4.20 -5.77
CA GLU A 15 10.42 -3.68 -6.83
C GLU A 15 9.21 -4.59 -7.11
N ARG A 16 9.39 -5.91 -6.97
CA ARG A 16 8.29 -6.88 -7.11
C ARG A 16 7.26 -6.74 -5.99
N GLN A 17 7.70 -6.58 -4.74
CA GLN A 17 6.78 -6.34 -3.62
C GLN A 17 6.01 -5.04 -3.83
N HIS A 18 6.70 -3.97 -4.23
CA HIS A 18 6.08 -2.71 -4.55
C HIS A 18 4.99 -2.84 -5.61
N GLN A 19 5.31 -3.44 -6.77
CA GLN A 19 4.36 -3.65 -7.85
C GLN A 19 3.10 -4.39 -7.39
N LYS A 20 3.27 -5.47 -6.62
CA LYS A 20 2.16 -6.26 -6.08
C LYS A 20 1.31 -5.46 -5.09
N VAL A 21 1.93 -4.68 -4.20
CA VAL A 21 1.21 -3.85 -3.22
C VAL A 21 0.41 -2.74 -3.91
N ILE A 22 0.96 -2.09 -4.92
CA ILE A 22 0.27 -1.04 -5.68
C ILE A 22 -0.93 -1.60 -6.44
N LEU A 23 -0.76 -2.71 -7.16
CA LEU A 23 -1.88 -3.37 -7.84
C LEU A 23 -2.95 -3.86 -6.85
N TYR A 24 -2.52 -4.35 -5.68
CA TYR A 24 -3.46 -4.72 -4.63
C TYR A 24 -4.21 -3.52 -4.05
N LYS A 25 -3.57 -2.36 -3.91
CA LYS A 25 -4.23 -1.11 -3.50
C LYS A 25 -5.37 -0.73 -4.44
N GLU A 26 -5.17 -0.92 -5.75
CA GLU A 26 -6.16 -0.59 -6.78
C GLU A 26 -7.30 -1.61 -6.87
N HIS A 27 -7.00 -2.91 -6.72
CA HIS A 27 -7.97 -3.98 -6.96
C HIS A 27 -8.60 -4.59 -5.71
N ARG A 28 -7.93 -4.50 -4.56
CA ARG A 28 -8.34 -5.11 -3.28
C ARG A 28 -8.69 -6.59 -3.38
N ASN A 29 -8.02 -7.31 -4.28
CA ASN A 29 -8.28 -8.72 -4.56
C ASN A 29 -6.98 -9.41 -5.01
N GLU A 30 -6.46 -10.31 -4.18
CA GLU A 30 -5.20 -11.02 -4.45
C GLU A 30 -5.26 -11.86 -5.72
N GLN A 31 -6.37 -12.57 -5.96
CA GLN A 31 -6.54 -13.42 -7.14
C GLN A 31 -6.54 -12.59 -8.43
N LYS A 32 -7.17 -11.41 -8.41
CA LYS A 32 -7.17 -10.49 -9.55
C LYS A 32 -5.76 -9.99 -9.85
N VAL A 33 -4.99 -9.62 -8.83
CA VAL A 33 -3.59 -9.20 -8.99
C VAL A 33 -2.73 -10.35 -9.51
N ALA A 34 -2.95 -11.57 -8.98
CA ALA A 34 -2.25 -12.78 -9.42
C ALA A 34 -2.47 -13.05 -10.91
N ASN A 35 -3.72 -12.93 -11.38
CA ASN A 35 -4.07 -13.09 -12.80
C ASN A 35 -3.41 -12.01 -13.68
N ILE A 36 -3.33 -10.76 -13.21
CA ILE A 36 -2.68 -9.66 -13.96
C ILE A 36 -1.18 -9.91 -14.10
N LEU A 37 -0.53 -10.43 -13.05
CA LEU A 37 0.92 -10.63 -13.01
C LEU A 37 1.36 -12.01 -13.52
N GLY A 38 0.42 -12.92 -13.82
CA GLY A 38 0.74 -14.29 -14.25
C GLY A 38 1.42 -15.13 -13.16
N VAL A 39 1.06 -14.91 -11.89
CA VAL A 39 1.62 -15.62 -10.71
C VAL A 39 0.50 -16.28 -9.90
N SER A 40 0.85 -17.03 -8.85
CA SER A 40 -0.15 -17.63 -7.95
C SER A 40 -0.70 -16.61 -6.95
N GLN A 41 -1.91 -16.83 -6.46
CA GLN A 41 -2.48 -16.02 -5.36
C GLN A 41 -1.57 -16.07 -4.11
N ALA A 42 -1.00 -17.23 -3.80
CA ALA A 42 -0.10 -17.40 -2.66
C ALA A 42 1.16 -16.52 -2.76
N ASP A 43 1.71 -16.33 -3.97
CA ASP A 43 2.85 -15.45 -4.22
C ASP A 43 2.48 -13.95 -4.02
N ILE A 44 1.23 -13.57 -4.30
CA ILE A 44 0.72 -12.24 -3.94
C ILE A 44 0.59 -12.12 -2.42
N HIS A 45 -0.07 -13.07 -1.78
CA HIS A 45 -0.29 -13.07 -0.34
C HIS A 45 1.02 -12.95 0.44
N GLN A 46 2.02 -13.78 0.11
CA GLN A 46 3.34 -13.72 0.74
C GLN A 46 4.04 -12.37 0.54
N ALA A 47 3.92 -11.78 -0.64
CA ALA A 47 4.49 -10.46 -0.89
C ALA A 47 3.79 -9.37 -0.07
N LEU A 48 2.47 -9.42 0.09
CA LEU A 48 1.73 -8.46 0.90
C LEU A 48 2.09 -8.57 2.39
N VAL A 49 2.26 -9.80 2.89
CA VAL A 49 2.71 -10.05 4.27
C VAL A 49 4.14 -9.54 4.47
N ALA A 50 5.07 -9.92 3.59
CA ALA A 50 6.48 -9.51 3.69
C ALA A 50 6.68 -8.00 3.54
N ALA A 51 5.79 -7.32 2.81
CA ALA A 51 5.79 -5.88 2.64
C ALA A 51 5.06 -5.14 3.78
N GLU A 52 4.46 -5.84 4.76
CA GLU A 52 3.57 -5.25 5.76
C GLU A 52 2.47 -4.37 5.12
N ALA A 53 1.97 -4.81 3.97
CA ALA A 53 1.16 -3.98 3.06
C ALA A 53 -0.11 -3.45 3.72
N LYS A 54 -0.73 -4.23 4.61
CA LYS A 54 -1.92 -3.81 5.36
C LYS A 54 -1.64 -2.57 6.21
N ILE A 55 -0.59 -2.63 7.03
CA ILE A 55 -0.20 -1.52 7.93
C ILE A 55 0.16 -0.30 7.09
N TYR A 56 0.94 -0.49 6.04
CA TYR A 56 1.32 0.58 5.14
C TYR A 56 0.09 1.29 4.53
N LEU A 57 -0.84 0.54 3.94
CA LEU A 57 -2.01 1.08 3.27
C LEU A 57 -2.98 1.76 4.25
N ASP A 58 -3.15 1.20 5.45
CA ASP A 58 -3.98 1.81 6.49
C ASP A 58 -3.39 3.14 6.98
N CYS A 59 -2.07 3.19 7.19
CA CYS A 59 -1.36 4.41 7.60
C CYS A 59 -1.36 5.46 6.48
N GLU A 60 -1.16 5.05 5.23
CA GLU A 60 -1.23 5.93 4.06
C GLU A 60 -2.63 6.56 3.94
N GLN A 61 -3.69 5.76 4.08
CA GLN A 61 -5.07 6.25 4.04
C GLN A 61 -5.35 7.26 5.15
N LYS A 62 -4.99 6.95 6.39
CA LYS A 62 -5.17 7.87 7.54
C LYS A 62 -4.42 9.18 7.36
N LEU A 63 -3.20 9.14 6.81
CA LEU A 63 -2.43 10.35 6.51
C LEU A 63 -3.13 11.19 5.44
N ASN A 64 -3.63 10.57 4.37
CA ASN A 64 -4.37 11.26 3.33
C ASN A 64 -5.65 11.92 3.85
N ASP A 65 -6.39 11.24 4.73
CA ASP A 65 -7.61 11.79 5.34
C ASP A 65 -7.29 12.97 6.26
N PHE A 66 -6.22 12.89 7.04
CA PHE A 66 -5.74 14.00 7.86
C PHE A 66 -5.35 15.23 7.01
N LEU A 67 -4.61 15.02 5.92
CA LEU A 67 -4.21 16.10 5.02
C LEU A 67 -5.42 16.77 4.34
N ARG A 68 -6.42 15.98 3.93
CA ARG A 68 -7.68 16.50 3.39
C ARG A 68 -8.45 17.34 4.42
N LEU A 69 -8.48 16.91 5.68
CA LEU A 69 -9.12 17.66 6.76
C LEU A 69 -8.45 19.02 6.98
N ILE A 70 -7.11 19.05 7.02
CA ILE A 70 -6.33 20.30 7.12
C ILE A 70 -6.62 21.20 5.93
N TYR A 71 -6.55 20.68 4.70
CA TYR A 71 -6.76 21.47 3.50
C TYR A 71 -8.16 22.09 3.48
N LYS A 72 -9.19 21.33 3.88
CA LYS A 72 -10.57 21.83 3.99
C LYS A 72 -10.69 22.94 5.03
N HIS A 73 -10.01 22.84 6.17
CA HIS A 73 -10.05 23.88 7.22
C HIS A 73 -9.28 25.16 6.86
N ASN A 74 -8.22 25.07 6.05
CA ASN A 74 -7.39 26.24 5.70
C ASN A 74 -7.82 26.96 4.41
N ASN A 75 -8.74 26.38 3.63
CA ASN A 75 -9.35 27.02 2.46
C ASN A 75 -10.80 27.46 2.73
N LEU A 76 -11.14 27.68 4.00
CA LEU A 76 -12.38 28.29 4.49
C LEU A 76 -12.06 29.60 5.21
#